data_AF-A0A2I0KF84-F1
#
_entry.id   AF-A0A2I0KF84-F1
#
_cell.length_a   1.000
_cell.length_b   1.000
_cell.length_c   1.000
_cell.angle_alpha   90.00
_cell.angle_beta   90.00
_cell.angle_gamma   90.00
#
_symmetry.space_group_name_H-M   'P 1'
#
loop_
_entity.id
_entity.type
_entity.pdbx_description
1 polymer ?
#
loop_
_entity_poly.entity_id
_entity_poly.type
_entity_poly.pdbx_seq_one_letter_code
_entity_poly.pdbx_strand_id
1 'polypeptide(L)'
;MDNESIMKKDKLGFGGILGQSLKITATNPKFLIFTLLTSFPLFLSLLLFEFLLQETFYDSARTLLSDESRDTFCAGGFCDISSGGPVSWMKTFIPKHFHQFATLGFTYLILVHPLDLLNTILILRHSSALYAGETLQSFRGFFLNPLKDLGFVGPLITSVYALLLSALVSLGLISLGINSYQFFSLLSGVPFLALLMKYVEWRSIWNVGIVISVLEEKHGDIAIGVAAYLSKGSRRLGFLLMLVFFLWRLCLRSLCLYLVWGKRGTGTGVGATVAQVLGVCLGNLIKWVVLMVYYCYCKKRFLEKKIDVEHGKSDVCT
;
A
#
# COMPACT_ATOMS: atom_id res chain seq x y z
N MET A 1 46.67 -12.10 5.43
CA MET A 1 46.31 -10.96 6.29
C MET A 1 45.06 -10.33 5.71
N ASP A 2 43.97 -11.12 5.62
CA ASP A 2 42.88 -10.91 4.65
C ASP A 2 41.48 -11.03 5.28
N ASN A 3 41.36 -10.89 6.61
CA ASN A 3 40.10 -11.04 7.32
C ASN A 3 39.36 -9.73 7.63
N GLU A 4 39.94 -8.57 7.31
CA GLU A 4 39.32 -7.26 7.62
C GLU A 4 38.46 -6.69 6.46
N SER A 5 38.46 -7.31 5.28
CA SER A 5 37.74 -6.80 4.10
C SER A 5 36.24 -7.18 4.08
N ILE A 6 35.78 -8.06 4.97
CA ILE A 6 34.37 -8.52 5.04
C ILE A 6 33.54 -7.68 6.03
N MET A 7 34.19 -6.90 6.90
CA MET A 7 33.55 -6.17 8.02
C MET A 7 33.02 -4.77 7.68
N LYS A 8 32.90 -4.44 6.38
CA LYS A 8 32.31 -3.19 5.88
C LYS A 8 31.37 -3.43 4.68
N LYS A 9 30.55 -4.48 4.70
CA LYS A 9 29.43 -4.54 3.76
C LYS A 9 28.40 -3.50 4.23
N ASP A 10 28.53 -2.30 3.68
CA ASP A 10 27.77 -1.09 4.02
C ASP A 10 26.33 -1.42 4.42
N LYS A 11 25.89 -0.89 5.57
CA LYS A 11 24.48 -0.87 5.95
C LYS A 11 23.71 -0.37 4.73
N LEU A 12 22.98 -1.26 4.05
CA LEU A 12 22.19 -0.88 2.89
C LEU A 12 21.22 0.23 3.32
N GLY A 13 21.57 1.46 2.94
CA GLY A 13 20.72 2.62 3.17
C GLY A 13 19.48 2.54 2.30
N PHE A 14 18.59 3.53 2.46
CA PHE A 14 17.39 3.69 1.62
C PHE A 14 17.70 3.55 0.12
N GLY A 15 18.72 4.28 -0.37
CA GLY A 15 19.14 4.21 -1.77
C GLY A 15 19.70 2.85 -2.18
N GLY A 16 20.38 2.14 -1.28
CA GLY A 16 20.93 0.80 -1.56
C GLY A 16 19.83 -0.24 -1.78
N ILE A 17 18.77 -0.22 -0.94
CA ILE A 17 17.62 -1.13 -1.09
C ILE A 17 16.87 -0.83 -2.39
N LEU A 18 16.61 0.45 -2.66
CA LEU A 18 15.91 0.86 -3.88
C LEU A 18 16.73 0.50 -5.13
N GLY A 19 18.03 0.79 -5.12
CA GLY A 19 18.94 0.47 -6.21
C GLY A 19 19.06 -1.02 -6.49
N GLN A 20 19.16 -1.87 -5.46
CA GLN A 20 19.15 -3.33 -5.65
C GLN A 20 17.83 -3.82 -6.24
N SER A 21 16.70 -3.29 -5.76
CA SER A 21 15.37 -3.69 -6.23
C SER A 21 15.14 -3.31 -7.70
N LEU A 22 15.57 -2.12 -8.09
CA LEU A 22 15.55 -1.66 -9.48
C LEU A 22 16.50 -2.50 -10.34
N LYS A 23 17.69 -2.84 -9.83
CA LYS A 23 18.64 -3.71 -10.55
C LYS A 23 18.03 -5.09 -10.82
N ILE A 24 17.41 -5.74 -9.84
CA ILE A 24 16.74 -7.04 -10.03
C ILE A 24 15.69 -6.95 -11.14
N THR A 25 14.89 -5.88 -11.13
CA THR A 25 13.82 -5.67 -12.10
C THR A 25 14.35 -5.36 -13.50
N ALA A 26 15.35 -4.48 -13.62
CA ALA A 26 15.89 -4.01 -14.89
C ALA A 26 16.82 -5.02 -15.57
N THR A 27 17.61 -5.77 -14.80
CA THR A 27 18.53 -6.80 -15.34
C THR A 27 17.78 -8.04 -15.85
N ASN A 28 16.53 -8.25 -15.42
CA ASN A 28 15.74 -9.43 -15.78
C ASN A 28 14.47 -9.04 -16.57
N PRO A 29 14.57 -8.71 -17.88
CA PRO A 29 13.41 -8.28 -18.67
C PRO A 29 12.33 -9.36 -18.75
N LYS A 30 12.69 -10.65 -18.72
CA LYS A 30 11.73 -11.77 -18.67
C LYS A 30 10.85 -11.71 -17.41
N PHE A 31 11.44 -11.37 -16.26
CA PHE A 31 10.70 -11.22 -15.01
C PHE A 31 9.70 -10.06 -15.10
N LEU A 32 10.12 -8.93 -15.66
CA LEU A 32 9.24 -7.78 -15.88
C LEU A 32 8.06 -8.14 -16.81
N ILE A 33 8.34 -8.77 -17.96
CA ILE A 33 7.31 -9.16 -18.93
C ILE A 33 6.32 -10.16 -18.32
N PHE A 34 6.80 -11.21 -17.65
CA PHE A 34 5.93 -12.22 -17.02
C PHE A 34 5.09 -11.62 -15.90
N THR A 35 5.67 -10.72 -15.10
CA THR A 35 4.92 -10.03 -14.06
C THR A 35 3.84 -9.13 -14.66
N LEU A 36 4.14 -8.37 -15.72
CA LEU A 36 3.14 -7.54 -16.40
C LEU A 36 2.01 -8.37 -17.00
N LEU A 37 2.33 -9.51 -17.62
CA LEU A 37 1.34 -10.41 -18.22
C LEU A 37 0.43 -11.05 -17.15
N THR A 38 1.01 -11.50 -16.05
CA THR A 38 0.24 -12.07 -14.92
C THR A 38 -0.52 -11.01 -14.12
N SER A 39 -0.09 -9.75 -14.17
CA SER A 39 -0.80 -8.60 -13.58
C SER A 39 -1.99 -8.13 -14.43
N PHE A 40 -2.19 -8.65 -15.64
CA PHE A 40 -3.26 -8.17 -16.53
C PHE A 40 -4.68 -8.29 -15.93
N PRO A 41 -5.08 -9.40 -15.28
CA PRO A 41 -6.38 -9.48 -14.60
C PRO A 41 -6.52 -8.46 -13.46
N LEU A 42 -5.43 -8.21 -12.71
CA LEU A 42 -5.39 -7.19 -11.68
C LEU A 42 -5.55 -5.79 -12.30
N PHE A 43 -4.88 -5.52 -13.42
CA PHE A 43 -4.99 -4.26 -14.15
C PHE A 43 -6.44 -3.97 -14.57
N LEU A 44 -7.12 -4.95 -15.18
CA LEU A 44 -8.53 -4.79 -15.57
C LEU A 44 -9.44 -4.53 -14.36
N SER A 45 -9.19 -5.25 -13.27
CA SER A 45 -9.97 -5.12 -12.03
C SER A 45 -9.76 -3.77 -11.35
N LEU A 46 -8.52 -3.26 -11.33
CA LEU A 46 -8.19 -1.92 -10.84
C LEU A 46 -8.79 -0.83 -11.72
N LEU A 47 -8.84 -1.04 -13.04
CA LEU A 47 -9.45 -0.12 -13.99
C LEU A 47 -10.96 -0.01 -13.76
N LEU A 48 -11.66 -1.14 -13.61
CA LEU A 48 -13.07 -1.18 -13.22
C LEU A 48 -13.28 -0.46 -11.88
N PHE A 49 -12.46 -0.78 -10.88
CA PHE A 49 -12.56 -0.16 -9.55
C PHE A 49 -12.35 1.36 -9.60
N GLU A 50 -11.36 1.84 -10.37
CA GLU A 50 -11.08 3.28 -10.46
C GLU A 50 -12.22 4.02 -11.17
N PHE A 51 -12.84 3.45 -12.21
CA PHE A 51 -14.01 4.04 -12.83
C PHE A 51 -15.20 4.16 -11.88
N LEU A 52 -15.55 3.08 -11.18
CA LEU A 52 -16.63 3.10 -10.17
C LEU A 52 -16.35 4.14 -9.08
N LEU A 53 -15.08 4.29 -8.73
CA LEU A 53 -14.66 5.20 -7.69
C LEU A 53 -14.73 6.66 -8.15
N GLN A 54 -14.25 6.98 -9.36
CA GLN A 54 -14.38 8.30 -9.95
C GLN A 54 -15.85 8.72 -10.10
N GLU A 55 -16.71 7.79 -10.50
CA GLU A 55 -18.17 8.00 -10.59
C GLU A 55 -18.76 8.30 -9.21
N THR A 56 -18.48 7.46 -8.21
CA THR A 56 -18.98 7.65 -6.84
C THR A 56 -18.50 8.98 -6.23
N PHE A 57 -17.23 9.33 -6.42
CA PHE A 57 -16.70 10.61 -5.93
C PHE A 57 -17.35 11.80 -6.62
N TYR A 58 -17.60 11.72 -7.93
CA TYR A 58 -18.28 12.77 -8.66
C TYR A 58 -19.71 12.98 -8.18
N ASP A 59 -20.48 11.90 -8.07
CA ASP A 59 -21.87 11.97 -7.63
C ASP A 59 -21.98 12.49 -6.20
N SER A 60 -21.06 12.05 -5.33
CA SER A 60 -20.93 12.54 -3.96
C SER A 60 -20.60 14.04 -3.94
N ALA A 61 -19.59 14.47 -4.70
CA ALA A 61 -19.18 15.87 -4.78
C ALA A 61 -20.26 16.77 -5.37
N ARG A 62 -20.97 16.32 -6.42
CA ARG A 62 -22.09 17.05 -7.01
C ARG A 62 -23.21 17.24 -5.99
N THR A 63 -23.55 16.18 -5.26
CA THR A 63 -24.57 16.22 -4.20
C THR A 63 -24.19 17.22 -3.12
N LEU A 64 -22.94 17.18 -2.66
CA LEU A 64 -22.40 18.12 -1.67
C LEU A 64 -22.52 19.57 -2.13
N LEU A 65 -22.03 19.88 -3.34
CA LEU A 65 -22.05 21.23 -3.89
C LEU A 65 -23.48 21.72 -4.16
N SER A 66 -24.40 20.83 -4.50
CA SER A 66 -25.79 21.18 -4.77
C SER A 66 -26.62 21.44 -3.51
N ASP A 67 -26.34 20.74 -2.40
CA ASP A 67 -27.00 21.01 -1.11
C ASP A 67 -26.52 22.34 -0.51
N GLU A 68 -25.22 22.63 -0.59
CA GLU A 68 -24.64 23.92 -0.15
C GLU A 68 -25.26 25.12 -0.88
N SER A 69 -25.63 24.96 -2.16
CA SER A 69 -26.26 26.02 -2.96
C SER A 69 -27.73 26.30 -2.64
N ARG A 70 -28.42 25.43 -1.89
CA ARG A 70 -29.85 25.60 -1.57
C ARG A 70 -30.11 26.38 -0.28
N ASP A 71 -29.12 26.49 0.60
CA ASP A 71 -29.25 27.21 1.86
C ASP A 71 -28.78 28.69 1.78
N THR A 72 -28.38 29.16 0.60
CA THR A 72 -27.95 30.56 0.38
C THR A 72 -29.07 31.44 -0.20
N PHE A 73 -30.12 31.68 0.60
CA PHE A 73 -30.99 32.85 0.43
C PHE A 73 -31.19 33.54 1.78
N CYS A 74 -30.17 34.26 2.26
CA CYS A 74 -30.28 35.14 3.43
C CYS A 74 -30.84 36.51 2.99
N ALA A 75 -32.12 36.78 3.25
CA ALA A 75 -32.62 38.14 3.42
C ALA A 75 -32.36 38.57 4.87
N GLY A 76 -31.54 39.60 5.08
CA GLY A 76 -31.45 40.29 6.38
C GLY A 76 -30.42 39.75 7.39
N GLY A 77 -29.13 39.87 7.09
CA GLY A 77 -28.14 40.39 8.05
C GLY A 77 -27.60 39.52 9.19
N PHE A 78 -28.18 38.36 9.52
CA PHE A 78 -27.59 37.43 10.50
C PHE A 78 -27.84 36.00 10.04
N CYS A 79 -26.87 35.38 9.35
CA CYS A 79 -26.94 33.95 9.08
C CYS A 79 -26.38 33.23 10.33
N ASP A 80 -27.28 32.65 11.13
CA ASP A 80 -26.93 31.59 12.07
C ASP A 80 -26.45 30.41 11.22
N ILE A 81 -25.14 30.12 11.20
CA ILE A 81 -24.61 28.88 10.62
C ILE A 81 -24.98 27.75 11.60
N SER A 82 -26.28 27.46 11.71
CA SER A 82 -26.79 26.23 12.26
C SER A 82 -26.98 25.21 11.12
N SER A 83 -25.98 25.10 10.23
CA SER A 83 -25.86 23.97 9.32
C SER A 83 -25.48 22.76 10.19
N GLY A 84 -26.41 21.80 10.31
CA GLY A 84 -26.29 20.68 11.25
C GLY A 84 -24.91 20.04 11.25
N GLY A 85 -24.38 19.77 12.46
CA GLY A 85 -23.03 19.26 12.64
C GLY A 85 -22.75 17.97 11.87
N PRO A 86 -21.49 17.47 11.88
CA PRO A 86 -21.05 16.34 11.05
C PRO A 86 -21.91 15.07 11.21
N VAL A 87 -22.59 14.93 12.35
CA VAL A 87 -23.56 13.86 12.62
C VAL A 87 -24.84 13.97 11.79
N SER A 88 -25.39 15.18 11.60
CA SER A 88 -26.60 15.37 10.78
C SER A 88 -26.26 15.19 9.30
N TRP A 89 -25.10 15.66 8.86
CA TRP A 89 -24.59 15.41 7.52
C TRP A 89 -24.40 13.92 7.24
N MET A 90 -23.77 13.18 8.17
CA MET A 90 -23.62 11.72 8.04
C MET A 90 -24.98 11.01 7.96
N LYS A 91 -25.99 11.45 8.71
CA LYS A 91 -27.33 10.84 8.65
C LYS A 91 -27.99 10.97 7.28
N THR A 92 -27.70 12.02 6.52
CA THR A 92 -28.26 12.22 5.17
C THR A 92 -27.37 11.62 4.08
N PHE A 93 -26.04 11.75 4.22
CA PHE A 93 -25.07 11.30 3.24
C PHE A 93 -24.93 9.77 3.19
N ILE A 94 -24.91 9.12 4.37
CA ILE A 94 -24.72 7.67 4.46
C ILE A 94 -25.83 6.92 3.70
N PRO A 95 -27.14 7.10 3.96
CA PRO A 95 -28.17 6.35 3.26
C PRO A 95 -28.17 6.59 1.75
N LYS A 96 -27.85 7.81 1.33
CA LYS A 96 -27.88 8.23 -0.08
C LYS A 96 -26.79 7.59 -0.93
N HIS A 97 -25.59 7.43 -0.36
CA HIS A 97 -24.43 6.89 -1.08
C HIS A 97 -23.98 5.51 -0.58
N PHE A 98 -24.64 4.94 0.43
CA PHE A 98 -24.28 3.64 1.02
C PHE A 98 -24.11 2.56 -0.03
N HIS A 99 -25.06 2.44 -0.96
CA HIS A 99 -25.00 1.44 -2.02
C HIS A 99 -23.73 1.59 -2.87
N GLN A 100 -23.38 2.81 -3.31
CA GLN A 100 -22.19 3.06 -4.12
C GLN A 100 -20.89 2.71 -3.37
N PHE A 101 -20.78 3.13 -2.10
CA PHE A 101 -19.63 2.79 -1.26
C PHE A 101 -19.56 1.30 -0.92
N ALA A 102 -20.71 0.64 -0.71
CA ALA A 102 -20.78 -0.79 -0.49
C ALA A 102 -20.35 -1.55 -1.75
N THR A 103 -20.82 -1.17 -2.94
CA THR A 103 -20.38 -1.73 -4.22
C THR A 103 -18.87 -1.60 -4.37
N LEU A 104 -18.31 -0.41 -4.13
CA LEU A 104 -16.85 -0.20 -4.16
C LEU A 104 -16.11 -1.12 -3.17
N GLY A 105 -16.61 -1.21 -1.94
CA GLY A 105 -16.04 -2.09 -0.91
C GLY A 105 -16.04 -3.55 -1.34
N PHE A 106 -17.17 -4.06 -1.84
CA PHE A 106 -17.29 -5.43 -2.33
C PHE A 106 -16.43 -5.69 -3.56
N THR A 107 -16.41 -4.78 -4.55
CA THR A 107 -15.53 -4.91 -5.72
C THR A 107 -14.06 -4.97 -5.30
N TYR A 108 -13.65 -4.15 -4.33
CA TYR A 108 -12.29 -4.20 -3.81
C TYR A 108 -12.00 -5.54 -3.11
N LEU A 109 -12.86 -5.97 -2.20
CA LEU A 109 -12.66 -7.17 -1.38
C LEU A 109 -12.72 -8.48 -2.17
N ILE A 110 -13.67 -8.60 -3.10
CA ILE A 110 -13.95 -9.84 -3.83
C ILE A 110 -13.06 -9.96 -5.07
N LEU A 111 -12.78 -8.86 -5.75
CA LEU A 111 -12.07 -8.88 -7.02
C LEU A 111 -10.63 -8.37 -6.90
N VAL A 112 -10.45 -7.13 -6.44
CA VAL A 112 -9.14 -6.48 -6.46
C VAL A 112 -8.17 -7.12 -5.47
N HIS A 113 -8.59 -7.35 -4.23
CA HIS A 113 -7.72 -7.82 -3.14
C HIS A 113 -7.16 -9.24 -3.39
N PRO A 114 -7.95 -10.24 -3.80
CA PRO A 114 -7.41 -11.57 -4.09
C PRO A 114 -6.44 -11.57 -5.28
N LEU A 115 -6.72 -10.78 -6.31
CA LEU A 115 -5.84 -10.63 -7.47
C LEU A 115 -4.54 -9.88 -7.11
N ASP A 116 -4.61 -8.85 -6.26
CA ASP A 116 -3.43 -8.14 -5.78
C ASP A 116 -2.55 -9.06 -4.93
N LEU A 117 -3.17 -9.88 -4.07
CA LEU A 117 -2.46 -10.88 -3.28
C LEU A 117 -1.81 -11.95 -4.16
N LEU A 118 -2.53 -12.49 -5.14
CA LEU A 118 -1.95 -13.47 -6.07
C LEU A 118 -0.73 -12.89 -6.79
N ASN A 119 -0.86 -11.67 -7.32
CA ASN A 119 0.24 -10.98 -7.98
C ASN A 119 1.41 -10.75 -7.02
N THR A 120 1.13 -10.34 -5.78
CA THR A 120 2.12 -10.17 -4.72
C THR A 120 2.89 -11.46 -4.46
N ILE A 121 2.20 -12.60 -4.35
CA ILE A 121 2.85 -13.90 -4.12
C ILE A 121 3.81 -14.25 -5.26
N LEU A 122 3.36 -14.07 -6.51
CA LEU A 122 4.18 -14.33 -7.70
C LEU A 122 5.43 -13.42 -7.72
N ILE A 123 5.24 -12.11 -7.51
CA ILE A 123 6.35 -11.15 -7.46
C ILE A 123 7.35 -11.52 -6.38
N LEU A 124 6.90 -11.81 -5.16
CA LEU A 124 7.77 -12.09 -4.03
C LEU A 124 8.57 -13.38 -4.22
N ARG A 125 7.95 -14.48 -4.64
CA ARG A 125 8.65 -15.76 -4.85
C ARG A 125 9.70 -15.68 -5.97
N HIS A 126 9.35 -15.05 -7.09
CA HIS A 126 10.29 -14.93 -8.21
C HIS A 126 11.38 -13.91 -7.95
N SER A 127 11.06 -12.79 -7.30
CA SER A 127 12.08 -11.82 -6.92
C SER A 127 13.02 -12.38 -5.86
N SER A 128 12.55 -13.20 -4.91
CA SER A 128 13.42 -13.85 -3.92
C SER A 128 14.35 -14.88 -4.56
N ALA A 129 13.85 -15.67 -5.53
CA ALA A 129 14.68 -16.60 -6.31
C ALA A 129 15.77 -15.86 -7.10
N LEU A 130 15.42 -14.77 -7.79
CA LEU A 130 16.38 -13.92 -8.50
C LEU A 130 17.39 -13.26 -7.54
N TYR A 131 16.97 -12.88 -6.34
CA TYR A 131 17.85 -12.34 -5.32
C TYR A 131 18.86 -13.37 -4.82
N ALA A 132 18.47 -14.65 -4.75
CA ALA A 132 19.35 -15.77 -4.43
C ALA A 132 20.29 -16.19 -5.59
N GLY A 133 20.14 -15.60 -6.77
CA GLY A 133 20.95 -15.90 -7.95
C GLY A 133 20.40 -17.05 -8.81
N GLU A 134 19.17 -17.49 -8.57
CA GLU A 134 18.51 -18.52 -9.38
C GLU A 134 18.09 -17.98 -10.75
N THR A 135 18.00 -18.86 -11.73
CA THR A 135 17.53 -18.50 -13.08
C THR A 135 16.01 -18.53 -13.16
N LEU A 136 15.43 -17.57 -13.90
CA LEU A 136 13.98 -17.50 -14.06
C LEU A 136 13.46 -18.72 -14.85
N GLN A 137 12.49 -19.42 -14.27
CA GLN A 137 11.82 -20.55 -14.92
C GLN A 137 10.99 -20.10 -16.14
N SER A 138 10.56 -21.06 -16.96
CA SER A 138 9.65 -20.80 -18.09
C SER A 138 8.33 -20.18 -17.62
N PHE A 139 7.57 -19.52 -18.50
CA PHE A 139 6.28 -18.89 -18.15
C PHE A 139 5.31 -19.85 -17.44
N ARG A 140 5.28 -21.11 -17.87
CA ARG A 140 4.48 -22.16 -17.22
C ARG A 140 4.94 -22.38 -15.77
N GLY A 141 6.25 -22.44 -15.53
CA GLY A 141 6.82 -22.50 -14.19
C GLY A 141 6.61 -21.21 -13.39
N PHE A 142 6.56 -20.05 -14.05
CA PHE A 142 6.30 -18.77 -13.40
C PHE A 142 4.91 -18.70 -12.77
N PHE A 143 3.88 -19.22 -13.45
CA PHE A 143 2.49 -19.13 -12.99
C PHE A 143 1.98 -20.41 -12.31
N LEU A 144 2.22 -21.59 -12.88
CA LEU A 144 1.62 -22.84 -12.40
C LEU A 144 2.34 -23.47 -11.21
N ASN A 145 3.67 -23.34 -11.11
CA ASN A 145 4.40 -23.96 -10.00
C ASN A 145 4.07 -23.30 -8.66
N PRO A 146 4.00 -21.96 -8.56
CA PRO A 146 3.51 -21.32 -7.35
C PRO A 146 2.11 -21.83 -6.98
N LEU A 147 1.16 -21.83 -7.93
CA LEU A 147 -0.24 -22.23 -7.69
C LEU A 147 -0.42 -23.67 -7.20
N LYS A 148 0.48 -24.58 -7.58
CA LYS A 148 0.43 -25.99 -7.14
C LYS A 148 1.02 -26.19 -5.76
N ASP A 149 2.07 -25.45 -5.41
CA ASP A 149 2.73 -25.49 -4.11
C ASP A 149 2.14 -24.45 -3.13
N LEU A 150 0.95 -23.93 -3.41
CA LEU A 150 0.42 -22.73 -2.75
C LEU A 150 -0.36 -23.12 -1.47
N GLY A 151 0.25 -22.87 -0.32
CA GLY A 151 -0.48 -22.62 0.93
C GLY A 151 -1.13 -21.23 0.92
N PHE A 152 -1.99 -20.91 -0.07
CA PHE A 152 -2.61 -19.56 -0.26
C PHE A 152 -3.27 -19.02 1.00
N VAL A 153 -3.82 -19.93 1.79
CA VAL A 153 -4.57 -19.64 3.00
C VAL A 153 -3.74 -18.79 3.97
N GLY A 154 -2.45 -19.08 4.10
CA GLY A 154 -1.56 -18.36 5.01
C GLY A 154 -1.40 -16.88 4.66
N PRO A 155 -0.84 -16.56 3.47
CA PRO A 155 -0.78 -15.19 2.94
C PRO A 155 -2.14 -14.50 2.90
N LEU A 156 -3.21 -15.23 2.58
CA LEU A 156 -4.57 -14.69 2.56
C LEU A 156 -4.98 -14.20 3.94
N ILE A 157 -4.86 -15.03 4.98
CA ILE A 157 -5.19 -14.64 6.36
C ILE A 157 -4.38 -13.41 6.76
N THR A 158 -3.06 -13.41 6.55
CA THR A 158 -2.20 -12.26 6.87
C THR A 158 -2.63 -11.00 6.12
N SER A 159 -2.97 -11.12 4.83
CA SER A 159 -3.42 -9.99 4.01
C SER A 159 -4.76 -9.43 4.48
N VAL A 160 -5.68 -10.28 4.96
CA VAL A 160 -6.99 -9.87 5.47
C VAL A 160 -6.82 -9.11 6.78
N TYR A 161 -5.94 -9.57 7.69
CA TYR A 161 -5.59 -8.80 8.89
C TYR A 161 -4.98 -7.45 8.55
N ALA A 162 -4.01 -7.43 7.64
CA ALA A 162 -3.38 -6.19 7.17
C ALA A 162 -4.40 -5.22 6.57
N LEU A 163 -5.35 -5.74 5.77
CA LEU A 163 -6.41 -4.96 5.15
C LEU A 163 -7.38 -4.40 6.19
N LEU A 164 -7.83 -5.22 7.15
CA LEU A 164 -8.73 -4.81 8.22
C LEU A 164 -8.11 -3.70 9.08
N LEU A 165 -6.86 -3.88 9.51
CA LEU A 165 -6.11 -2.87 10.26
C LEU A 165 -5.96 -1.58 9.44
N SER A 166 -5.65 -1.70 8.15
CA SER A 166 -5.56 -0.56 7.25
C SER A 166 -6.89 0.18 7.09
N ALA A 167 -8.00 -0.56 6.97
CA ALA A 167 -9.34 0.00 6.82
C ALA A 167 -9.78 0.75 8.08
N LEU A 168 -9.59 0.16 9.26
CA LEU A 168 -9.93 0.78 10.55
C LEU A 168 -9.19 2.09 10.77
N VAL A 169 -7.86 2.10 10.53
CA VAL A 169 -7.07 3.33 10.67
C VAL A 169 -7.45 4.37 9.62
N SER A 170 -7.74 3.94 8.38
CA SER A 170 -8.18 4.85 7.32
C SER A 170 -9.54 5.48 7.61
N LEU A 171 -10.50 4.72 8.15
CA LEU A 171 -11.80 5.25 8.58
C LEU A 171 -11.63 6.29 9.70
N GLY A 172 -10.76 6.03 10.67
CA GLY A 172 -10.42 7.00 11.71
C GLY A 172 -9.79 8.28 11.15
N LEU A 173 -8.88 8.16 10.18
CA LEU A 173 -8.25 9.30 9.51
C LEU A 173 -9.26 10.11 8.68
N ILE A 174 -10.17 9.46 7.96
CA ILE A 174 -11.23 10.15 7.19
C ILE A 174 -12.15 10.92 8.15
N SER A 175 -12.58 10.29 9.23
CA SER A 175 -13.41 10.93 10.25
C SER A 175 -12.72 12.15 10.85
N LEU A 176 -11.43 12.03 11.19
CA LEU A 176 -10.64 13.16 11.68
C LEU A 176 -10.50 14.27 10.63
N GLY A 177 -10.28 13.89 9.37
CA GLY A 177 -10.16 14.83 8.25
C GLY A 177 -11.43 15.67 8.06
N ILE A 178 -12.61 15.03 8.05
CA ILE A 178 -13.90 15.71 7.93
C ILE A 178 -14.10 16.69 9.10
N ASN A 179 -13.81 16.26 10.33
CA ASN A 179 -13.95 17.12 11.51
C ASN A 179 -12.94 18.30 11.48
N SER A 180 -11.73 18.09 10.97
CA SER A 180 -10.69 19.12 10.89
C SER A 180 -10.98 20.21 9.86
N TYR A 181 -11.75 19.92 8.81
CA TYR A 181 -12.19 20.91 7.82
C TYR A 181 -13.21 21.90 8.41
N GLN A 182 -14.09 21.41 9.28
CA GLN A 182 -15.16 22.20 9.90
C GLN A 182 -14.63 23.07 11.05
N PHE A 183 -13.64 22.59 11.80
CA PHE A 183 -12.88 23.38 12.77
C PHE A 183 -11.65 24.00 12.07
N PHE A 184 -11.85 25.17 11.44
CA PHE A 184 -10.88 26.01 10.71
C PHE A 184 -9.62 26.43 11.50
N SER A 185 -8.91 25.50 12.13
CA SER A 185 -7.75 25.75 12.98
C SER A 185 -6.53 25.04 12.44
N LEU A 186 -5.42 25.77 12.29
CA LEU A 186 -4.08 25.20 12.07
C LEU A 186 -3.72 24.13 13.13
N LEU A 187 -4.37 24.17 14.29
CA LEU A 187 -4.23 23.21 15.38
C LEU A 187 -4.81 21.81 15.06
N SER A 188 -5.77 21.70 14.14
CA SER A 188 -6.42 20.42 13.79
C SER A 188 -5.64 19.62 12.72
N GLY A 189 -4.81 20.29 11.92
CA GLY A 189 -3.99 19.65 10.88
C GLY A 189 -2.79 18.87 11.44
N VAL A 190 -2.19 19.34 12.53
CA VAL A 190 -1.04 18.68 13.19
C VAL A 190 -1.36 17.25 13.65
N PRO A 191 -2.44 16.98 14.43
CA PRO A 191 -2.77 15.61 14.83
C PRO A 191 -3.12 14.72 13.65
N PHE A 192 -3.79 15.25 12.61
CA PHE A 192 -4.04 14.51 11.38
C PHE A 192 -2.75 14.06 10.70
N LEU A 193 -1.81 14.98 10.51
CA LEU A 193 -0.52 14.67 9.88
C LEU A 193 0.29 13.68 10.73
N ALA A 194 0.29 13.84 12.06
CA ALA A 194 0.97 12.92 12.97
C ALA A 194 0.40 11.49 12.86
N LEU A 195 -0.93 11.35 12.84
CA LEU A 195 -1.60 10.05 12.68
C LEU A 195 -1.39 9.46 11.27
N LEU A 196 -1.37 10.29 10.24
CA LEU A 196 -1.06 9.86 8.87
C LEU A 196 0.36 9.27 8.79
N MET A 197 1.34 9.96 9.39
CA MET A 197 2.72 9.48 9.45
C MET A 197 2.82 8.16 10.22
N LYS A 198 2.06 8.03 11.32
CA LYS A 198 1.95 6.77 12.08
C LYS A 198 1.30 5.65 11.27
N TYR A 199 0.27 5.96 10.51
CA TYR A 199 -0.38 5.00 9.61
C TYR A 199 0.60 4.49 8.54
N VAL A 200 1.38 5.36 7.90
CA VAL A 200 2.39 4.95 6.90
C VAL A 200 3.45 4.03 7.53
N GLU A 201 3.87 4.33 8.76
CA GLU A 201 4.80 3.50 9.53
C GLU A 201 4.22 2.11 9.84
N TRP A 202 2.98 2.02 10.32
CA TRP A 202 2.31 0.74 10.57
C TRP A 202 2.05 -0.05 9.30
N ARG A 203 1.72 0.63 8.20
CA ARG A 203 1.54 0.02 6.88
C ARG A 203 2.81 -0.66 6.38
N SER A 204 3.99 -0.15 6.75
CA SER A 204 5.27 -0.80 6.48
C SER A 204 5.34 -2.18 7.16
N ILE A 205 4.96 -2.23 8.44
CA ILE A 205 4.98 -3.45 9.24
C ILE A 205 4.01 -4.48 8.67
N TRP A 206 2.77 -4.09 8.35
CA TRP A 206 1.78 -5.01 7.80
C TRP A 206 2.18 -5.57 6.44
N ASN A 207 2.72 -4.72 5.56
CA ASN A 207 3.21 -5.17 4.25
C ASN A 207 4.40 -6.12 4.38
N VAL A 208 5.33 -5.88 5.31
CA VAL A 208 6.41 -6.83 5.61
C VAL A 208 5.86 -8.11 6.22
N GLY A 209 4.78 -8.05 7.01
CA GLY A 209 4.06 -9.22 7.48
C GLY A 209 3.54 -10.08 6.34
N ILE A 210 2.99 -9.47 5.28
CA ILE A 210 2.60 -10.20 4.06
C ILE A 210 3.83 -10.83 3.41
N VAL A 211 4.94 -10.10 3.27
CA VAL A 211 6.20 -10.67 2.72
C VAL A 211 6.66 -11.90 3.51
N ILE A 212 6.68 -11.80 4.84
CA ILE A 212 7.01 -12.92 5.73
C ILE A 212 6.04 -14.07 5.52
N SER A 213 4.75 -13.80 5.40
CA SER A 213 3.77 -14.86 5.22
C SER A 213 3.85 -15.57 3.87
N VAL A 214 4.44 -14.94 2.86
CA VAL A 214 4.65 -15.55 1.54
C VAL A 214 5.95 -16.33 1.49
N LEU A 215 7.00 -15.81 2.13
CA LEU A 215 8.36 -16.36 2.08
C LEU A 215 8.67 -17.32 3.24
N GLU A 216 7.92 -17.24 4.34
CA GLU A 216 8.01 -18.11 5.50
C GLU A 216 6.65 -18.77 5.76
N GLU A 217 6.65 -19.95 6.37
CA GLU A 217 5.44 -20.69 6.77
C GLU A 217 4.79 -20.10 8.04
N LYS A 218 4.81 -18.77 8.19
CA LYS A 218 4.21 -18.04 9.32
C LYS A 218 3.03 -17.24 8.82
N HIS A 219 1.90 -17.28 9.51
CA HIS A 219 0.66 -16.71 8.99
C HIS A 219 -0.08 -15.85 10.03
N GLY A 220 -0.96 -14.98 9.55
CA GLY A 220 -1.84 -14.16 10.36
C GLY A 220 -1.11 -13.17 11.26
N ASP A 221 -1.57 -13.10 12.50
CA ASP A 221 -1.03 -12.24 13.56
C ASP A 221 0.43 -12.58 13.89
N ILE A 222 0.82 -13.86 13.85
CA ILE A 222 2.20 -14.30 14.07
C ILE A 222 3.13 -13.66 13.04
N ALA A 223 2.74 -13.64 11.75
CA ALA A 223 3.55 -13.02 10.69
C ALA A 223 3.71 -11.51 10.91
N ILE A 224 2.63 -10.83 11.31
CA ILE A 224 2.66 -9.39 11.61
C ILE A 224 3.52 -9.10 12.85
N GLY A 225 3.43 -9.93 13.89
CA GLY A 225 4.24 -9.82 15.10
C GLY A 225 5.74 -9.97 14.81
N VAL A 226 6.11 -10.98 14.01
CA VAL A 226 7.50 -11.17 13.56
C VAL A 226 7.96 -10.00 12.69
N ALA A 227 7.11 -9.46 11.81
CA ALA A 227 7.43 -8.28 11.02
C ALA A 227 7.71 -7.04 11.90
N ALA A 228 6.89 -6.83 12.93
CA ALA A 228 7.06 -5.73 13.88
C ALA A 228 8.37 -5.86 14.65
N TYR A 229 8.71 -7.09 15.07
CA TYR A 229 9.94 -7.38 15.79
C TYR A 229 11.19 -7.18 14.92
N LEU A 230 11.21 -7.75 13.70
CA LEU A 230 12.32 -7.59 12.75
C LEU A 230 12.51 -6.13 12.33
N SER A 231 11.42 -5.38 12.14
CA SER A 231 11.47 -3.99 11.70
C SER A 231 11.88 -3.01 12.81
N LYS A 232 11.93 -3.43 14.09
CA LYS A 232 12.24 -2.54 15.22
C LYS A 232 13.58 -1.82 15.05
N GLY A 233 14.59 -2.49 14.49
CA GLY A 233 15.93 -1.93 14.27
C GLY A 233 16.04 -0.98 13.06
N SER A 234 15.10 -1.03 12.12
CA SER A 234 15.13 -0.36 10.81
C SER A 234 13.83 0.42 10.53
N ARG A 235 13.06 0.74 11.57
CA ARG A 235 11.71 1.32 11.46
C ARG A 235 11.64 2.60 10.62
N ARG A 236 12.61 3.50 10.77
CA ARG A 236 12.73 4.72 9.94
C ARG A 236 12.90 4.41 8.45
N LEU A 237 13.65 3.36 8.13
CA LEU A 237 13.90 2.95 6.75
C LEU A 237 12.63 2.36 6.12
N GLY A 238 11.94 1.46 6.82
CA GLY A 238 10.65 0.92 6.37
C GLY A 238 9.60 2.02 6.17
N PHE A 239 9.56 2.99 7.09
CA PHE A 239 8.73 4.19 6.96
C PHE A 239 9.04 4.99 5.69
N LEU A 240 10.31 5.33 5.43
CA LEU A 240 10.71 6.09 4.23
C LEU A 240 10.35 5.37 2.93
N LEU A 241 10.57 4.05 2.86
CA LEU A 241 10.19 3.24 1.71
C LEU A 241 8.69 3.30 1.47
N MET A 242 7.88 3.12 2.53
CA MET A 242 6.43 3.20 2.41
C MET A 242 5.92 4.60 2.06
N LEU A 243 6.58 5.64 2.56
CA LEU A 243 6.22 7.03 2.26
C LEU A 243 6.32 7.32 0.76
N VAL A 244 7.39 6.85 0.10
CA VAL A 244 7.55 7.03 -1.36
C VAL A 244 6.41 6.39 -2.14
N PHE A 245 6.07 5.13 -1.84
CA PHE A 245 4.95 4.45 -2.53
C PHE A 245 3.59 5.06 -2.18
N PHE A 246 3.43 5.57 -0.97
CA PHE A 246 2.23 6.28 -0.56
C PHE A 246 2.06 7.58 -1.35
N LEU A 247 3.09 8.42 -1.41
CA LEU A 247 3.10 9.66 -2.17
C LEU A 247 2.94 9.40 -3.68
N TRP A 248 3.63 8.40 -4.23
CA TRP A 248 3.46 7.99 -5.62
C TRP A 248 2.00 7.71 -5.96
N ARG A 249 1.33 6.87 -5.15
CA ARG A 249 -0.08 6.53 -5.36
C ARG A 249 -1.00 7.73 -5.20
N LEU A 250 -0.73 8.59 -4.21
CA LEU A 250 -1.51 9.80 -3.97
C LEU A 250 -1.39 10.78 -5.14
N CYS A 251 -0.17 11.03 -5.63
CA CYS A 251 0.11 11.91 -6.77
C CYS A 251 -0.56 11.40 -8.04
N LEU A 252 -0.41 10.10 -8.37
CA LEU A 252 -1.04 9.51 -9.56
C LEU A 252 -2.56 9.68 -9.55
N ARG A 253 -3.19 9.41 -8.40
CA ARG A 253 -4.65 9.50 -8.27
C ARG A 253 -5.15 10.95 -8.29
N SER A 254 -4.43 11.86 -7.62
CA SER A 254 -4.77 13.29 -7.63
C SER A 254 -4.63 13.88 -9.03
N LEU A 255 -3.55 13.55 -9.75
CA LEU A 255 -3.35 13.98 -11.13
C LEU A 255 -4.43 13.43 -12.07
N CYS A 256 -4.82 12.16 -11.89
CA CYS A 256 -5.89 11.54 -12.66
C CYS A 256 -7.24 12.24 -12.42
N LEU A 257 -7.61 12.48 -11.16
CA LEU A 257 -8.84 13.20 -10.81
C LEU A 257 -8.86 14.61 -11.40
N TYR A 258 -7.75 15.34 -11.31
CA TYR A 258 -7.62 16.66 -11.93
C TYR A 258 -7.88 16.64 -13.45
N LEU A 259 -7.30 15.67 -14.15
CA LEU A 259 -7.46 15.53 -15.61
C LEU A 259 -8.86 15.08 -16.01
N VAL A 260 -9.46 14.15 -15.25
CA VAL A 260 -10.80 13.62 -15.51
C VAL A 260 -11.87 14.67 -15.23
N TRP A 261 -11.75 15.44 -14.14
CA TRP A 261 -12.71 16.50 -13.81
C TRP A 261 -12.68 17.63 -14.84
N GLY A 262 -11.50 18.04 -15.31
CA GLY A 262 -11.38 19.13 -16.28
C GLY A 262 -11.85 18.78 -17.70
N LYS A 263 -12.04 17.50 -18.04
CA LYS A 263 -12.29 17.04 -19.43
C LYS A 263 -13.31 15.91 -19.55
N ARG A 264 -14.29 15.85 -18.63
CA ARG A 264 -15.30 14.78 -18.60
C ARG A 264 -16.05 14.68 -19.94
N GLY A 265 -16.11 13.47 -20.50
CA GLY A 265 -16.79 13.18 -21.79
C GLY A 265 -15.87 13.11 -23.01
N THR A 266 -14.56 13.41 -22.87
CA THR A 266 -13.58 13.18 -23.95
C THR A 266 -12.77 11.91 -23.73
N GLY A 267 -12.32 11.26 -24.81
CA GLY A 267 -11.46 10.06 -24.74
C GLY A 267 -10.16 10.27 -23.95
N THR A 268 -9.75 11.53 -23.74
CA THR A 268 -8.63 11.92 -22.89
C THR A 268 -8.79 11.50 -21.42
N GLY A 269 -9.99 11.50 -20.85
CA GLY A 269 -10.22 11.09 -19.46
C GLY A 269 -10.05 9.58 -19.23
N VAL A 270 -10.49 8.77 -20.20
CA VAL A 270 -10.27 7.31 -20.21
C VAL A 270 -8.78 7.00 -20.31
N GLY A 271 -8.07 7.66 -21.23
CA GLY A 271 -6.62 7.52 -21.38
C GLY A 271 -5.85 7.88 -20.10
N ALA A 272 -6.23 8.95 -19.41
CA ALA A 272 -5.62 9.35 -18.14
C ALA A 272 -5.83 8.31 -17.04
N THR A 273 -7.02 7.69 -16.98
CA THR A 273 -7.32 6.61 -16.01
C THR A 273 -6.52 5.35 -16.33
N VAL A 274 -6.46 4.95 -17.60
CA VAL A 274 -5.62 3.83 -18.06
C VAL A 274 -4.14 4.05 -17.67
N ALA A 275 -3.61 5.24 -17.93
CA ALA A 275 -2.22 5.58 -17.58
C ALA A 275 -1.98 5.57 -16.06
N GLN A 276 -2.93 6.08 -15.28
CA GLN A 276 -2.86 6.05 -13.81
C GLN A 276 -2.86 4.62 -13.28
N VAL A 277 -3.77 3.75 -13.75
CA VAL A 277 -3.84 2.35 -13.32
C VAL A 277 -2.57 1.59 -13.71
N LEU A 278 -2.04 1.85 -14.90
CA LEU A 278 -0.76 1.27 -15.35
C LEU A 278 0.39 1.69 -14.41
N GLY A 279 0.46 2.98 -14.06
CA GLY A 279 1.43 3.51 -13.10
C GLY A 279 1.29 2.92 -11.69
N VAL A 280 0.05 2.63 -11.26
CA VAL A 280 -0.23 1.91 -10.00
C VAL A 280 0.26 0.47 -10.06
N CYS A 281 0.03 -0.25 -11.17
CA CYS A 281 0.50 -1.63 -11.34
C CYS A 281 2.03 -1.72 -11.33
N LEU A 282 2.72 -0.85 -12.07
CA LEU A 282 4.18 -0.76 -12.08
C LEU A 282 4.74 -0.38 -10.70
N GLY A 283 4.12 0.59 -10.04
CA GLY A 283 4.48 0.97 -8.67
C GLY A 283 4.31 -0.18 -7.70
N ASN A 284 3.25 -0.99 -7.85
CA ASN A 284 3.00 -2.15 -7.00
C ASN A 284 4.05 -3.25 -7.19
N LEU A 285 4.46 -3.51 -8.43
CA LEU A 285 5.56 -4.43 -8.75
C LEU A 285 6.83 -4.00 -8.02
N ILE A 286 7.27 -2.76 -8.22
CA ILE A 286 8.50 -2.24 -7.61
C ILE A 286 8.39 -2.23 -6.08
N LYS A 287 7.23 -1.86 -5.54
CA LYS A 287 6.95 -1.88 -4.10
C LYS A 287 7.20 -3.25 -3.49
N TRP A 288 6.67 -4.31 -4.09
CA TRP A 288 6.83 -5.66 -3.53
C TRP A 288 8.26 -6.18 -3.63
N VAL A 289 8.96 -5.90 -4.73
CA VAL A 289 10.40 -6.21 -4.84
C VAL A 289 11.22 -5.46 -3.78
N VAL A 290 10.93 -4.16 -3.57
CA VAL A 290 11.58 -3.34 -2.54
C VAL A 290 11.32 -3.88 -1.14
N LEU A 291 10.10 -4.29 -0.84
CA LEU A 291 9.75 -4.87 0.45
C LEU A 291 10.42 -6.22 0.68
N MET A 292 10.57 -7.05 -0.36
CA MET A 292 11.34 -8.30 -0.30
C MET A 292 12.80 -8.02 0.04
N VAL A 293 13.47 -7.11 -0.68
CA VAL A 293 14.88 -6.75 -0.39
C VAL A 293 15.02 -6.14 1.00
N TYR A 294 14.08 -5.28 1.41
CA TYR A 294 14.03 -4.71 2.76
C TYR A 294 13.89 -5.79 3.84
N TYR A 295 13.04 -6.78 3.61
CA TYR A 295 12.88 -7.91 4.51
C TYR A 295 14.17 -8.73 4.63
N CYS A 296 14.80 -9.10 3.51
CA CYS A 296 16.09 -9.81 3.50
C CYS A 296 17.17 -9.04 4.26
N TYR A 297 17.22 -7.72 4.07
CA TYR A 297 18.12 -6.84 4.81
C TYR A 297 17.84 -6.84 6.33
N CYS A 298 16.57 -6.73 6.74
CA CYS A 298 16.19 -6.76 8.15
C CYS A 298 16.53 -8.11 8.80
N LYS A 299 16.26 -9.21 8.10
CA LYS A 299 16.55 -10.57 8.55
C LYS A 299 18.05 -10.78 8.73
N LYS A 300 18.88 -10.38 7.76
CA LYS A 300 20.33 -10.46 7.86
C LYS A 300 20.88 -9.70 9.07
N ARG A 301 20.46 -8.44 9.23
CA ARG A 301 20.89 -7.60 10.35
C ARG A 301 20.45 -8.16 11.72
N PHE A 302 19.29 -8.81 11.76
CA PHE A 302 18.82 -9.46 12.98
C PHE A 302 19.70 -10.67 13.35
N LEU A 303 20.07 -11.49 12.36
CA LEU A 303 20.94 -12.66 12.56
C LEU A 303 22.34 -12.24 13.01
N GLU A 304 22.93 -11.20 12.41
CA GLU A 304 24.24 -10.66 12.81
C GLU A 304 24.24 -10.27 14.30
N LYS A 305 23.25 -9.48 14.74
CA LYS A 305 23.14 -9.09 16.16
C LYS A 305 22.97 -10.27 17.10
N LYS A 306 22.31 -11.35 16.66
CA LYS A 306 22.12 -12.53 17.50
C LYS A 306 23.43 -13.28 17.69
N ILE A 307 24.21 -13.43 16.62
CA ILE A 307 25.53 -14.07 16.62
C ILE A 307 26.51 -13.28 17.51
N ASP A 308 26.52 -11.94 17.42
CA ASP A 308 27.38 -11.09 18.24
C ASP A 308 27.08 -11.23 19.75
N VAL A 309 25.80 -11.36 20.11
CA VAL A 309 25.38 -11.54 21.52
C VAL A 309 25.75 -12.93 22.04
N GLU A 310 25.69 -13.96 21.21
CA GLU A 310 26.09 -15.32 21.58
C GLU A 310 27.60 -15.41 21.80
N HIS A 311 28.42 -14.82 20.91
CA HIS A 311 29.89 -14.78 21.07
C HIS A 311 30.32 -13.96 22.29
N GLY A 312 29.70 -12.79 22.52
CA GLY A 312 30.00 -11.97 23.69
C GLY A 312 29.58 -12.60 25.04
N LYS A 313 28.69 -13.60 25.04
CA LYS A 313 28.35 -14.37 26.25
C LYS A 313 29.33 -15.51 26.52
N SER A 314 29.88 -16.13 25.49
CA SER A 314 30.94 -17.15 25.64
C SER A 314 32.24 -16.54 26.17
N ASP A 315 32.59 -15.33 25.75
CA ASP A 315 33.83 -14.65 26.19
C ASP A 315 33.76 -14.09 27.63
N VAL A 316 32.56 -14.02 28.22
CA VAL A 316 32.33 -13.57 29.61
C VAL A 316 32.26 -14.76 30.59
N CYS A 317 32.23 -15.99 30.09
CA CYS A 317 32.19 -17.22 30.90
C CYS A 317 33.48 -18.07 30.83
N THR A 318 34.58 -17.50 30.32
CA THR A 318 35.94 -18.08 30.35
C THR A 318 36.88 -17.17 31.10
#